data_AF-A0A2H5YGY4-F1
#
_entry.id   AF-A0A2H5YGY4-F1
#
_cell.length_a   1.000
_cell.length_b   1.000
_cell.length_c   1.000
_cell.angle_alpha   90.00
_cell.angle_beta   90.00
_cell.angle_gamma   90.00
#
_symmetry.space_group_name_H-M   'P 1'
#
loop_
_entity.id
_entity.type
_entity.pdbx_description
1 polymer ?
#
loop_
_entity_poly.entity_id
_entity_poly.type
_entity_poly.pdbx_seq_one_letter_code
_entity_poly.pdbx_strand_id
1 'polypeptide(L)' 'MDMSPQTAATAAQFCATVTMMFNTLAGAFTQLSAMNWVPQQGWAYSGGEWTVAIGGNKGVFVETAAADFNRLFEVLVGQR' A
#
# COMPACT_ATOMS: atom_id res chain seq x y z
N MET A 1 0.66 19.28 2.88
CA MET A 1 0.02 19.68 1.62
C MET A 1 -1.47 19.41 1.78
N ASP A 2 -2.33 20.41 1.65
CA ASP A 2 -3.78 20.16 1.62
C ASP A 2 -4.15 19.51 0.29
N MET A 3 -4.75 18.32 0.35
CA MET A 3 -5.26 17.63 -0.82
C MET A 3 -6.62 18.21 -1.20
N SER A 4 -6.75 18.66 -2.46
CA SER A 4 -8.08 19.01 -2.98
C SER A 4 -9.01 17.78 -2.98
N PRO A 5 -10.34 17.94 -2.92
CA PRO A 5 -11.27 16.82 -2.98
C PRO A 5 -11.07 15.94 -4.23
N GLN A 6 -10.76 16.55 -5.37
CA GLN A 6 -10.48 15.82 -6.61
C GLN A 6 -9.18 15.01 -6.49
N THR A 7 -8.12 15.60 -5.93
CA THR A 7 -6.85 14.90 -5.69
C THR A 7 -7.05 13.72 -4.73
N ALA A 8 -7.84 13.90 -3.67
CA ALA A 8 -8.17 12.86 -2.71
C ALA A 8 -8.95 11.70 -3.36
N ALA A 9 -9.95 12.02 -4.20
CA ALA A 9 -10.70 11.00 -4.94
C ALA A 9 -9.81 10.21 -5.91
N THR A 10 -8.93 10.89 -6.65
CA THR A 10 -7.98 10.23 -7.55
C THR A 10 -6.97 9.37 -6.78
N ALA A 11 -6.48 9.83 -5.64
CA ALA A 11 -5.58 9.06 -4.78
C ALA A 11 -6.27 7.79 -4.24
N ALA A 12 -7.53 7.89 -3.82
CA ALA A 12 -8.30 6.74 -3.39
C ALA A 12 -8.48 5.72 -4.53
N GLN A 13 -8.80 6.17 -5.74
CA GLN A 13 -8.93 5.31 -6.91
C GLN A 13 -7.60 4.63 -7.26
N PHE A 14 -6.49 5.37 -7.21
CA PHE A 14 -5.14 4.83 -7.40
C PHE A 14 -4.84 3.71 -6.38
N CYS A 15 -5.06 3.95 -5.10
CA CYS A 15 -4.82 2.97 -4.04
C CYS A 15 -5.71 1.72 -4.20
N ALA A 16 -6.98 1.90 -4.57
CA ALA A 16 -7.90 0.79 -4.82
C ALA A 16 -7.45 -0.08 -6.00
N THR A 17 -7.03 0.54 -7.11
CA THR A 17 -6.53 -0.18 -8.29
C THR A 17 -5.27 -0.99 -7.98
N VAL A 18 -4.29 -0.40 -7.29
CA VAL A 18 -3.04 -1.11 -6.93
C VAL A 18 -3.30 -2.24 -5.93
N THR A 19 -4.20 -2.02 -4.97
CA THR A 19 -4.65 -3.07 -4.02
C THR A 19 -5.27 -4.25 -4.77
N MET A 20 -6.16 -4.00 -5.73
CA MET A 20 -6.74 -5.05 -6.56
C MET A 20 -5.68 -5.81 -7.36
N MET A 21 -4.75 -5.08 -8.01
CA MET A 21 -3.67 -5.67 -8.78
C MET A 21 -2.79 -6.60 -7.93
N PHE A 22 -2.40 -6.17 -6.73
CA PHE A 22 -1.61 -7.01 -5.83
C PHE A 22 -2.36 -8.26 -5.37
N ASN A 23 -3.66 -8.20 -5.09
CA ASN A 23 -4.44 -9.40 -4.76
C ASN A 23 -4.40 -10.44 -5.90
N THR A 24 -4.56 -9.98 -7.14
CA THR A 24 -4.48 -10.86 -8.32
C THR A 24 -3.09 -11.47 -8.48
N LEU A 25 -2.04 -10.64 -8.45
CA LEU A 25 -0.66 -11.08 -8.66
C LEU A 25 -0.16 -11.97 -7.50
N ALA A 26 -0.50 -11.65 -6.26
CA ALA A 26 -0.15 -12.46 -5.09
C ALA A 26 -0.81 -13.84 -5.12
N GLY A 27 -2.07 -13.93 -5.57
CA GLY A 27 -2.74 -15.20 -5.78
C GLY A 27 -2.05 -16.08 -6.82
N ALA A 28 -1.72 -15.51 -7.98
CA ALA A 28 -0.99 -16.22 -9.04
C ALA A 28 0.42 -16.64 -8.57
N PHE A 29 1.15 -15.75 -7.91
CA PHE A 29 2.52 -16.02 -7.47
C PHE A 29 2.58 -17.00 -6.31
N THR A 30 1.55 -17.08 -5.46
CA THR A 30 1.42 -18.13 -4.44
C THR A 30 1.44 -19.52 -5.07
N GLN A 31 0.72 -19.72 -6.18
CA GLN A 31 0.70 -21.01 -6.88
C GLN A 31 2.05 -21.35 -7.52
N LEU A 32 2.74 -20.35 -8.08
CA LEU A 32 4.04 -20.54 -8.75
C LEU A 32 5.19 -20.78 -7.77
N SER A 33 5.19 -20.05 -6.66
CA SER A 33 6.31 -20.03 -5.71
C SER A 33 6.16 -21.00 -4.54
N ALA A 34 4.96 -21.57 -4.34
CA ALA A 34 4.58 -22.34 -3.15
C ALA A 34 4.72 -21.57 -1.81
N MET A 35 4.97 -20.26 -1.85
CA MET A 35 4.96 -19.39 -0.68
C MET A 35 3.56 -18.80 -0.49
N ASN A 36 3.13 -18.60 0.76
CA ASN A 36 1.82 -18.01 1.03
C ASN A 36 1.87 -16.47 1.02
N TRP A 37 1.45 -15.86 -0.10
CA TRP A 37 1.42 -14.39 -0.26
C TRP A 37 0.05 -13.76 0.04
N VAL A 38 -0.97 -14.57 0.33
CA VAL A 38 -2.35 -14.14 0.58
C VAL A 38 -2.80 -14.51 2.00
N PRO A 39 -3.71 -13.73 2.64
CA PRO A 39 -4.33 -12.50 2.15
C PRO A 39 -3.34 -11.33 2.08
N GLN A 40 -3.64 -10.36 1.22
CA GLN A 40 -2.93 -9.08 1.23
C GLN A 40 -3.21 -8.34 2.54
N GLN A 41 -2.16 -7.80 3.14
CA GLN A 41 -2.23 -7.20 4.48
C GLN A 41 -1.88 -5.71 4.45
N GLY A 42 -0.86 -5.38 3.67
CA GLY A 42 -0.51 -4.02 3.31
C GLY A 42 0.54 -4.01 2.22
N TRP A 43 0.80 -2.85 1.65
CA TRP A 43 1.85 -2.65 0.64
C TRP A 43 2.37 -1.23 0.70
N ALA A 44 3.58 -1.03 0.21
CA ALA A 44 4.14 0.30 -0.01
C ALA A 44 4.66 0.41 -1.44
N TYR A 45 4.50 1.59 -2.03
CA TYR A 45 5.09 1.96 -3.31
C TYR A 45 5.88 3.25 -3.12
N SER A 46 7.14 3.24 -3.55
CA SER A 46 8.02 4.41 -3.51
C SER A 46 8.41 4.78 -4.94
N GLY A 47 8.21 6.04 -5.32
CA GLY A 47 8.55 6.55 -6.65
C GLY A 47 8.89 8.04 -6.59
N GLY A 48 10.06 8.41 -7.11
CA GLY A 48 10.63 9.74 -6.88
C GLY A 48 10.76 10.03 -5.39
N GLU A 49 10.34 11.22 -4.97
CA GLU A 49 10.45 11.67 -3.57
C GLU A 49 9.33 11.15 -2.65
N TRP A 50 8.34 10.42 -3.18
CA TRP A 50 7.12 10.07 -2.44
C TRP A 50 6.93 8.57 -2.28
N THR A 51 6.38 8.20 -1.13
CA THR A 51 5.94 6.86 -0.80
C THR A 51 4.46 6.89 -0.43
N VAL A 52 3.70 5.94 -0.94
CA VAL A 52 2.38 5.58 -0.38
C VAL A 52 2.52 4.26 0.37
N ALA A 53 1.95 4.17 1.56
CA ALA A 53 1.83 2.93 2.33
C ALA A 53 0.36 2.68 2.67
N ILE A 54 -0.11 1.47 2.41
CA ILE A 54 -1.51 1.03 2.58
C ILE A 54 -1.58 -0.13 3.57
N GLY A 55 -2.58 -0.10 4.46
CA GLY A 55 -3.01 -1.22 5.30
C GLY A 55 -4.53 -1.28 5.36
N GLY A 56 -5.12 -2.38 4.89
CA GLY A 56 -6.57 -2.50 4.73
C GLY A 56 -7.17 -1.37 3.89
N ASN A 57 -8.07 -0.58 4.48
CA ASN A 57 -8.73 0.56 3.84
C ASN A 57 -8.10 1.93 4.23
N LYS A 58 -6.93 1.92 4.86
CA LYS A 58 -6.21 3.12 5.30
C LYS A 58 -4.89 3.25 4.57
N GLY A 59 -4.41 4.47 4.42
CA GLY A 59 -3.11 4.72 3.83
C GLY A 59 -2.60 6.12 4.08
N VAL A 60 -1.29 6.28 3.90
CA VAL A 60 -0.61 7.57 4.03
C VAL A 60 0.33 7.79 2.84
N PHE A 61 0.39 9.05 2.40
CA PHE A 61 1.40 9.53 1.47
C PHE A 61 2.44 10.31 2.28
N VAL A 62 3.71 9.94 2.16
CA VAL A 62 4.83 10.51 2.91
C VAL A 62 6.01 10.76 1.99
N GLU A 63 6.86 11.72 2.35
CA GLU A 63 8.16 11.86 1.71
C GLU A 63 8.97 10.59 2.00
N THR A 64 9.55 9.98 0.97
CA THR A 64 10.29 8.72 1.09
C THR A 64 11.47 8.85 2.05
N ALA A 65 12.13 10.01 2.06
CA ALA A 65 13.24 10.30 2.97
C ALA A 65 12.85 10.28 4.46
N ALA A 66 11.55 10.48 4.76
CA ALA A 66 11.02 10.46 6.12
C ALA A 66 10.30 9.14 6.47
N ALA A 67 10.25 8.17 5.56
CA ALA A 67 9.49 6.94 5.75
C ALA A 67 10.22 5.93 6.65
N ASP A 68 9.64 5.63 7.82
CA ASP A 68 9.96 4.43 8.59
C ASP A 68 8.95 3.33 8.23
N PHE A 69 9.33 2.41 7.35
CA PHE A 69 8.43 1.37 6.86
C PHE A 69 7.96 0.42 7.97
N ASN A 70 8.82 0.09 8.94
CA ASN A 70 8.42 -0.78 10.05
C ASN A 70 7.33 -0.09 10.85
N ARG A 71 7.54 1.19 11.19
CA ARG A 71 6.54 1.98 11.92
C ARG A 71 5.25 2.17 11.12
N LEU A 72 5.36 2.41 9.81
CA LEU A 72 4.21 2.54 8.93
C LEU A 72 3.37 1.26 8.92
N PHE A 73 3.99 0.08 8.77
CA PHE A 73 3.26 -1.18 8.77
C PHE A 73 2.67 -1.53 10.14
N GLU A 74 3.38 -1.27 11.24
CA GLU A 74 2.81 -1.42 12.58
C GLU A 74 1.52 -0.62 12.77
N VAL A 75 1.52 0.64 12.32
CA VAL A 75 0.38 1.55 12.50
C VAL A 75 -0.77 1.22 11.54
N LEU A 76 -0.47 0.90 10.29
CA LEU A 76 -1.48 0.70 9.25
C LEU A 76 -2.08 -0.71 9.25
N VAL A 77 -1.28 -1.73 9.57
CA VAL A 77 -1.69 -3.14 9.51
C VAL A 77 -1.90 -3.71 10.91
N GLY A 78 -1.16 -3.23 11.91
CA GLY A 78 -1.17 -3.73 13.29
C GLY A 78 0.09 -4.53 13.64
N GLN A 79 0.30 -4.78 14.93
CA GLN A 79 1.33 -5.72 15.40
C GLN A 79 0.97 -7.14 15.01
N ARG A 80 1.96 -7.91 14.57
CA ARG A 80 1.87 -9.35 14.32
C ARG A 80 2.60 -10.11 15.40
#